data_AF-Q18FN5-F1
#
_entry.id   AF-Q18FN5-F1
#
_cell.length_a   1.000
_cell.length_b   1.000
_cell.length_c   1.000
_cell.angle_alpha   90.00
_cell.angle_beta   90.00
_cell.angle_gamma   90.00
#
_symmetry.space_group_name_H-M   'P 1'
#
loop_
_entity.id
_entity.type
_entity.pdbx_description
1 polymer ?
#
loop_
_entity_poly.entity_id
_entity_poly.type
_entity_poly.pdbx_seq_one_letter_code
_entity_poly.pdbx_strand_id
1 'polypeptide(L)'
;MTLTVTIDPHVHSAASYDADDPAELLLEQAAEIGLDAIVVTDHDVLHESLRAADLAPRYGLIGIPGVEVSTADGHLLAIGVTSLPPRRAPMTKTVSWVRDRGGVAIVPHPFQRSRHGIRKRRLRQVDPDAIEVYNSWVFTGRKNRRARQYAEVNGYPGVAGSDAHKVGYVGRAYTEIEIPEITRSTLTADVILDAIREGATQVEGRRTPISTSTRHYLNAGIHKSGFYAKRGALRGGALAKTGMIGAGRLLYYVSPFS
;
A
#
# COMPACT_ATOMS: atom_id res chain seq x y z
N MET A 1 -22.45 -14.37 12.19
CA MET A 1 -22.55 -13.32 11.14
C MET A 1 -21.19 -13.25 10.47
N THR A 2 -21.14 -13.14 9.15
CA THR A 2 -19.88 -12.99 8.39
C THR A 2 -19.70 -11.52 8.01
N LEU A 3 -18.49 -10.98 8.22
CA LEU A 3 -18.13 -9.64 7.80
C LEU A 3 -17.29 -9.71 6.53
N THR A 4 -17.67 -8.98 5.49
CA THR A 4 -16.82 -8.76 4.31
C THR A 4 -15.93 -7.54 4.55
N VAL A 5 -14.62 -7.72 4.42
CA VAL A 5 -13.59 -6.70 4.61
C VAL A 5 -12.88 -6.46 3.29
N THR A 6 -12.70 -5.20 2.92
CA THR A 6 -12.04 -4.78 1.67
C THR A 6 -10.67 -4.17 1.94
N ILE A 7 -9.64 -4.69 1.26
CA ILE A 7 -8.25 -4.24 1.45
C ILE A 7 -7.51 -4.08 0.12
N ASP A 8 -6.75 -2.99 -0.02
CA ASP A 8 -5.72 -2.86 -1.06
C ASP A 8 -4.32 -3.10 -0.46
N PRO A 9 -3.73 -4.30 -0.62
CA PRO A 9 -2.47 -4.66 0.03
C PRO A 9 -1.22 -4.19 -0.73
N HIS A 10 -1.38 -3.43 -1.82
CA HIS A 10 -0.27 -3.11 -2.72
C HIS A 10 -0.40 -1.71 -3.32
N VAL A 11 0.16 -0.72 -2.63
CA VAL A 11 0.08 0.70 -3.02
C VAL A 11 1.43 1.39 -2.76
N HIS A 12 1.84 2.29 -3.66
CA HIS A 12 3.10 3.02 -3.61
C HIS A 12 2.88 4.52 -3.40
N SER A 13 3.64 5.09 -2.48
CA SER A 13 3.69 6.50 -2.12
C SER A 13 4.93 7.19 -2.68
N ALA A 14 5.03 8.51 -2.48
CA ALA A 14 6.18 9.32 -2.85
C ALA A 14 7.52 8.91 -2.20
N ALA A 15 7.50 7.97 -1.24
CA ALA A 15 8.71 7.39 -0.67
C ALA A 15 9.27 6.22 -1.51
N SER A 16 8.47 5.62 -2.40
CA SER A 16 8.96 4.72 -3.45
C SER A 16 9.69 5.51 -4.54
N TYR A 17 10.60 4.86 -5.25
CA TYR A 17 11.38 5.52 -6.31
C TYR A 17 10.57 5.81 -7.59
N ASP A 18 9.37 5.24 -7.72
CA ASP A 18 8.53 5.26 -8.93
C ASP A 18 7.10 5.79 -8.71
N ALA A 19 6.83 6.40 -7.56
CA ALA A 19 5.56 7.03 -7.23
C ALA A 19 5.76 8.48 -6.72
N ASP A 20 4.74 9.32 -6.86
CA ASP A 20 4.85 10.77 -6.64
C ASP A 20 3.91 11.31 -5.55
N ASP A 21 2.89 10.55 -5.16
CA ASP A 21 1.82 11.02 -4.27
C ASP A 21 2.07 10.63 -2.80
N PRO A 22 1.95 11.55 -1.82
CA PRO A 22 2.19 11.27 -0.41
C PRO A 22 1.17 10.29 0.18
N ALA A 23 1.57 9.56 1.22
CA ALA A 23 0.72 8.55 1.85
C ALA A 23 -0.63 9.09 2.34
N GLU A 24 -0.70 10.34 2.80
CA GLU A 24 -1.97 10.96 3.22
C GLU A 24 -3.01 11.01 2.11
N LEU A 25 -2.59 11.27 0.87
CA LEU A 25 -3.52 11.27 -0.26
C LEU A 25 -3.99 9.85 -0.58
N LEU A 26 -3.12 8.84 -0.42
CA LEU A 26 -3.49 7.44 -0.61
C LEU A 26 -4.53 7.00 0.44
N LEU A 27 -4.34 7.39 1.70
CA LEU A 27 -5.27 7.14 2.80
C LEU A 27 -6.62 7.85 2.58
N GLU A 28 -6.59 9.13 2.18
CA GLU A 28 -7.80 9.88 1.86
C GLU A 28 -8.60 9.20 0.76
N GLN A 29 -7.93 8.86 -0.35
CA GLN A 29 -8.54 8.16 -1.47
C GLN A 29 -9.12 6.80 -1.06
N ALA A 30 -8.37 5.98 -0.30
CA ALA A 30 -8.83 4.67 0.16
C ALA A 30 -10.11 4.77 1.00
N ALA A 31 -10.18 5.75 1.90
CA ALA A 31 -11.37 6.00 2.70
C ALA A 31 -12.54 6.48 1.84
N GLU A 32 -12.32 7.39 0.89
CA GLU A 32 -13.37 7.89 0.00
C GLU A 32 -14.02 6.80 -0.85
N ILE A 33 -13.23 5.84 -1.31
CA ILE A 33 -13.73 4.71 -2.12
C ILE A 33 -14.31 3.58 -1.27
N GLY A 34 -14.28 3.73 0.05
CA GLY A 34 -14.91 2.80 1.01
C GLY A 34 -14.10 1.53 1.28
N LEU A 35 -12.77 1.55 1.12
CA LEU A 35 -11.93 0.45 1.60
C LEU A 35 -11.97 0.39 3.13
N ASP A 36 -11.84 -0.80 3.69
CA ASP A 36 -11.69 -0.99 5.14
C ASP A 36 -10.22 -0.90 5.57
N ALA A 37 -9.29 -1.29 4.68
CA ALA A 37 -7.86 -1.27 4.93
C ALA A 37 -7.03 -0.94 3.67
N ILE A 38 -5.83 -0.41 3.88
CA ILE A 38 -4.84 -0.14 2.84
C ILE A 38 -3.44 -0.39 3.38
N VAL A 39 -2.56 -0.94 2.54
CA VAL A 39 -1.14 -1.12 2.86
C VAL A 39 -0.30 -0.30 1.89
N VAL A 40 0.46 0.66 2.44
CA VAL A 40 1.52 1.33 1.68
C VAL A 40 2.74 0.40 1.67
N THR A 41 3.20 0.00 0.49
CA THR A 41 4.23 -1.02 0.28
C THR A 41 5.36 -0.50 -0.58
N ASP A 42 5.88 0.69 -0.26
CA ASP A 42 6.97 1.32 -1.01
C ASP A 42 8.18 0.40 -1.21
N HIS A 43 8.87 0.53 -2.34
CA HIS A 43 10.00 -0.33 -2.66
C HIS A 43 11.17 -0.17 -1.69
N ASP A 44 11.46 -1.23 -0.93
CA ASP A 44 12.53 -1.28 0.08
C ASP A 44 12.49 -0.15 1.14
N VAL A 45 11.34 0.51 1.32
CA VAL A 45 11.15 1.63 2.25
C VAL A 45 9.99 1.34 3.19
N LEU A 46 10.28 1.18 4.50
CA LEU A 46 9.25 0.81 5.49
C LEU A 46 8.76 1.98 6.36
N HIS A 47 9.60 2.99 6.62
CA HIS A 47 9.27 4.04 7.58
C HIS A 47 8.01 4.84 7.20
N GLU A 48 7.79 5.05 5.90
CA GLU A 48 6.59 5.73 5.41
C GLU A 48 5.33 4.87 5.54
N SER A 49 5.46 3.55 5.35
CA SER A 49 4.37 2.61 5.60
C SER A 49 3.97 2.55 7.07
N LEU A 50 4.94 2.56 7.99
CA LEU A 50 4.66 2.64 9.43
C LEU A 50 3.90 3.92 9.78
N ARG A 51 4.32 5.05 9.20
CA ARG A 51 3.63 6.33 9.36
C ARG A 51 2.21 6.29 8.79
N ALA A 52 2.03 5.70 7.61
CA ALA A 52 0.73 5.56 6.98
C ALA A 52 -0.22 4.69 7.81
N ALA A 53 0.27 3.58 8.35
CA ALA A 53 -0.49 2.70 9.23
C ALA A 53 -0.94 3.41 10.52
N ASP A 54 -0.09 4.22 11.13
CA ASP A 54 -0.45 5.04 12.31
C ASP A 54 -1.49 6.14 11.99
N LEU A 55 -1.44 6.69 10.77
CA LEU A 55 -2.37 7.73 10.33
C LEU A 55 -3.73 7.18 9.87
N ALA A 56 -3.79 5.94 9.37
CA ALA A 56 -4.97 5.33 8.78
C ALA A 56 -6.25 5.42 9.64
N PRO A 57 -6.23 5.22 10.98
CA PRO A 57 -7.42 5.35 11.82
C PRO A 57 -8.08 6.74 11.75
N ARG A 58 -7.31 7.80 11.46
CA ARG A 58 -7.85 9.17 11.30
C ARG A 58 -8.76 9.31 10.07
N TYR A 59 -8.63 8.38 9.13
CA TYR A 59 -9.44 8.29 7.92
C TYR A 59 -10.53 7.21 8.03
N GLY A 60 -10.67 6.55 9.19
CA GLY A 60 -11.59 5.42 9.37
C GLY A 60 -11.10 4.11 8.77
N LEU A 61 -9.81 4.01 8.45
CA LEU A 61 -9.18 2.83 7.87
C LEU A 61 -8.42 2.03 8.93
N ILE A 62 -8.30 0.72 8.71
CA ILE A 62 -7.34 -0.13 9.42
C ILE A 62 -5.99 0.01 8.74
N GLY A 63 -5.02 0.58 9.48
CA GLY A 63 -3.64 0.68 9.04
C GLY A 63 -2.89 -0.61 9.28
N ILE A 64 -2.30 -1.17 8.23
CA ILE A 64 -1.40 -2.32 8.31
C ILE A 64 -0.08 -1.90 7.66
N PRO A 65 1.06 -2.00 8.35
CA PRO A 65 2.34 -1.68 7.76
C PRO A 65 2.77 -2.77 6.77
N GLY A 66 3.58 -2.41 5.79
CA GLY A 66 4.13 -3.36 4.84
C GLY A 66 5.19 -2.75 3.94
N VAL A 67 5.83 -3.60 3.15
CA VAL A 67 6.88 -3.17 2.22
C VAL A 67 6.95 -4.13 1.03
N GLU A 68 7.15 -3.61 -0.19
CA GLU A 68 7.55 -4.42 -1.33
C GLU A 68 9.09 -4.51 -1.34
N VAL A 69 9.61 -5.61 -0.79
CA VAL A 69 11.05 -5.82 -0.69
C VAL A 69 11.62 -6.45 -1.96
N SER A 70 12.73 -5.92 -2.43
CA SER A 70 13.51 -6.48 -3.53
C SER A 70 14.30 -7.70 -3.05
N THR A 71 13.86 -8.91 -3.41
CA THR A 71 14.59 -10.16 -3.14
C THR A 71 15.56 -10.51 -4.29
N ALA A 72 16.37 -11.56 -4.13
CA ALA A 72 17.20 -12.10 -5.22
C ALA A 72 16.38 -12.71 -6.38
N ASP A 73 15.09 -12.99 -6.14
CA ASP A 73 14.24 -13.76 -7.05
C ASP A 73 13.11 -12.93 -7.69
N GLY A 74 12.93 -11.71 -7.21
CA GLY A 74 11.85 -10.80 -7.57
C GLY A 74 11.35 -10.00 -6.37
N HIS A 75 10.24 -9.30 -6.53
CA HIS A 75 9.59 -8.61 -5.42
C HIS A 75 8.81 -9.58 -4.53
N LEU A 76 8.68 -9.21 -3.25
CA LEU A 76 7.83 -9.86 -2.26
C LEU A 76 7.14 -8.77 -1.45
N LEU A 77 5.84 -8.88 -1.22
CA LEU A 77 5.17 -8.03 -0.24
C LEU A 77 5.33 -8.68 1.13
N ALA A 78 5.91 -7.94 2.06
CA ALA A 78 5.98 -8.28 3.47
C ALA A 78 4.96 -7.42 4.21
N ILE A 79 3.77 -7.96 4.49
CA ILE A 79 2.66 -7.25 5.13
C ILE A 79 2.66 -7.56 6.64
N GLY A 80 2.31 -6.60 7.48
CA GLY A 80 2.27 -6.74 8.94
C GLY A 80 3.63 -6.65 9.63
N VAL A 81 4.70 -6.29 8.90
CA VAL A 81 6.06 -6.22 9.47
C VAL A 81 6.41 -4.81 9.94
N THR A 82 7.19 -4.72 11.03
CA THR A 82 7.65 -3.44 11.62
C THR A 82 9.14 -3.19 11.47
N SER A 83 9.86 -4.11 10.83
CA SER A 83 11.27 -3.96 10.43
C SER A 83 11.44 -4.33 8.96
N LEU A 84 12.47 -3.77 8.31
CA LEU A 84 12.71 -4.02 6.89
C LEU A 84 13.32 -5.43 6.69
N PRO A 85 12.73 -6.30 5.84
CA PRO A 85 13.35 -7.58 5.52
C PRO A 85 14.73 -7.37 4.85
N PRO A 86 15.69 -8.31 5.01
CA PRO A 86 16.98 -8.22 4.34
C PRO A 86 16.83 -8.11 2.82
N ARG A 87 17.32 -7.01 2.26
CA ARG A 87 17.29 -6.75 0.81
C ARG A 87 18.15 -7.78 0.08
N ARG A 88 17.70 -8.17 -1.12
CA ARG A 88 18.37 -9.11 -2.03
C ARG A 88 18.66 -10.49 -1.42
N ALA A 89 18.04 -10.84 -0.29
CA ALA A 89 18.06 -12.20 0.21
C ALA A 89 17.27 -13.14 -0.73
N PRO A 90 17.53 -14.45 -0.73
CA PRO A 90 16.67 -15.42 -1.41
C PRO A 90 15.23 -15.28 -0.92
N MET A 91 14.25 -15.31 -1.84
CA MET A 91 12.84 -15.09 -1.47
C MET A 91 12.35 -16.09 -0.43
N THR A 92 12.85 -17.33 -0.47
CA THR A 92 12.54 -18.36 0.55
C THR A 92 12.92 -17.92 1.96
N LYS A 93 14.11 -17.32 2.13
CA LYS A 93 14.55 -16.78 3.42
C LYS A 93 13.75 -15.56 3.83
N THR A 94 13.41 -14.71 2.86
CA THR A 94 12.58 -13.53 3.13
C THR A 94 11.18 -13.92 3.59
N VAL A 95 10.57 -14.95 2.98
CA VAL A 95 9.27 -15.48 3.42
C VAL A 95 9.33 -15.98 4.87
N SER A 96 10.33 -16.81 5.21
CA SER A 96 10.52 -17.24 6.60
C SER A 96 10.70 -16.06 7.55
N TRP A 97 11.51 -15.08 7.16
CA TRP A 97 11.76 -13.88 7.97
C TRP A 97 10.46 -13.09 8.28
N VAL A 98 9.55 -13.00 7.30
CA VAL A 98 8.25 -12.33 7.45
C VAL A 98 7.35 -13.11 8.40
N ARG A 99 7.25 -14.44 8.22
CA ARG A 99 6.44 -15.32 9.07
C ARG A 99 6.92 -15.31 10.53
N ASP A 100 8.24 -15.36 10.76
CA ASP A 100 8.84 -15.33 12.09
C ASP A 100 8.51 -14.05 12.88
N ARG A 101 8.00 -13.02 12.20
CA ARG A 101 7.58 -11.72 12.77
C ARG A 101 6.07 -11.53 12.78
N GLY A 102 5.30 -12.59 12.53
CA GLY A 102 3.85 -12.52 12.47
C GLY A 102 3.33 -11.70 11.29
N GLY A 103 4.12 -11.56 10.21
CA GLY A 103 3.69 -10.94 8.96
C GLY A 103 3.10 -11.93 7.97
N VAL A 104 2.67 -11.44 6.81
CA VAL A 104 2.17 -12.24 5.68
C VAL A 104 3.06 -11.99 4.47
N ALA A 105 3.61 -13.05 3.90
CA ALA A 105 4.45 -13.00 2.72
C ALA A 105 3.63 -13.29 1.46
N ILE A 106 3.38 -12.25 0.66
CA ILE A 106 2.60 -12.35 -0.57
C ILE A 106 3.55 -12.21 -1.75
N VAL A 107 3.45 -13.10 -2.74
CA VAL A 107 4.17 -12.94 -4.01
C VAL A 107 3.39 -12.01 -4.93
N PRO A 108 3.85 -10.76 -5.16
CA PRO A 108 3.19 -9.84 -6.08
C PRO A 108 3.48 -10.21 -7.53
N HIS A 109 2.50 -9.90 -8.39
CA HIS A 109 2.58 -9.93 -9.85
C HIS A 109 3.50 -11.01 -10.46
N PRO A 110 3.35 -12.31 -10.09
CA PRO A 110 4.27 -13.34 -10.55
C PRO A 110 4.26 -13.47 -12.08
N PHE A 111 5.40 -13.88 -12.63
CA PHE A 111 5.63 -14.02 -14.07
C PHE A 111 5.72 -12.70 -14.86
N GLN A 112 5.66 -11.54 -14.20
CA GLN A 112 5.86 -10.20 -14.79
C GLN A 112 7.31 -9.73 -14.69
N ARG A 113 8.19 -10.33 -15.49
CA ARG A 113 9.64 -10.13 -15.37
C ARG A 113 10.13 -8.69 -15.56
N SER A 114 9.43 -7.90 -16.38
CA SER A 114 9.75 -6.49 -16.59
C SER A 114 9.44 -5.62 -15.36
N ARG A 115 8.71 -6.17 -14.38
CA ARG A 115 8.31 -5.52 -13.12
C ARG A 115 8.79 -6.32 -11.91
N HIS A 116 9.92 -7.01 -12.06
CA HIS A 116 10.53 -7.81 -11.00
C HIS A 116 9.66 -8.97 -10.46
N GLY A 117 8.63 -9.40 -11.18
CA GLY A 117 7.85 -10.58 -10.82
C GLY A 117 8.66 -11.89 -10.94
N ILE A 118 8.52 -12.76 -9.93
CA ILE A 118 9.26 -14.03 -9.84
C ILE A 118 8.97 -14.98 -11.01
N ARG A 119 9.98 -15.75 -11.40
CA ARG A 119 9.89 -16.78 -12.47
C ARG A 119 9.31 -18.08 -11.92
N LYS A 120 8.49 -18.81 -12.71
CA LYS A 120 7.88 -20.09 -12.31
C LYS A 120 8.85 -21.11 -11.72
N ARG A 121 10.07 -21.23 -12.25
CA ARG A 121 11.07 -22.16 -11.74
C ARG A 121 11.50 -21.84 -10.30
N ARG A 122 11.62 -20.55 -9.97
CA ARG A 122 11.96 -20.07 -8.63
C ARG A 122 10.76 -20.19 -7.69
N LEU A 123 9.58 -19.77 -8.17
CA LEU A 123 8.35 -19.81 -7.38
C LEU A 123 7.98 -21.21 -6.88
N ARG A 124 8.35 -22.28 -7.62
CA ARG A 124 8.17 -23.67 -7.15
C ARG A 124 8.98 -24.04 -5.91
N GLN A 125 9.97 -23.23 -5.54
CA GLN A 125 10.83 -23.44 -4.37
C GLN A 125 10.44 -22.53 -3.21
N VAL A 126 9.47 -21.65 -3.42
CA VAL A 126 8.98 -20.68 -2.43
C VAL A 126 7.62 -21.16 -1.97
N ASP A 127 7.39 -21.11 -0.67
CA ASP A 127 6.13 -21.40 -0.01
C ASP A 127 5.57 -20.09 0.57
N PRO A 128 4.94 -19.21 -0.22
CA PRO A 128 4.38 -17.96 0.28
C PRO A 128 3.03 -18.19 0.99
N ASP A 129 2.59 -17.19 1.76
CA ASP A 129 1.27 -17.24 2.40
C ASP A 129 0.14 -16.94 1.41
N ALA A 130 0.41 -16.10 0.40
CA ALA A 130 -0.55 -15.82 -0.66
C ALA A 130 0.13 -15.43 -1.98
N ILE A 131 -0.63 -15.43 -3.06
CA ILE A 131 -0.20 -14.99 -4.39
C ILE A 131 -1.10 -13.87 -4.88
N GLU A 132 -0.51 -12.79 -5.39
CA GLU A 132 -1.27 -11.76 -6.10
C GLU A 132 -1.73 -12.30 -7.46
N VAL A 133 -3.00 -12.70 -7.54
CA VAL A 133 -3.60 -13.30 -8.73
C VAL A 133 -4.26 -12.26 -9.64
N TYR A 134 -4.48 -11.05 -9.13
CA TYR A 134 -4.96 -9.92 -9.91
C TYR A 134 -4.22 -8.63 -9.55
N ASN A 135 -3.45 -8.13 -10.51
CA ASN A 135 -2.78 -6.85 -10.45
C ASN A 135 -3.39 -5.91 -11.51
N SER A 136 -3.82 -4.72 -11.10
CA SER A 136 -4.59 -3.80 -11.97
C SER A 136 -3.75 -3.01 -12.98
N TRP A 137 -2.42 -3.00 -12.80
CA TRP A 137 -1.47 -2.33 -13.70
C TRP A 137 -1.30 -3.06 -15.04
N VAL A 138 -1.63 -4.35 -15.10
CA VAL A 138 -1.30 -5.18 -16.26
C VAL A 138 -2.20 -4.85 -17.44
N PHE A 139 -1.58 -4.45 -18.55
CA PHE A 139 -2.28 -4.16 -19.81
C PHE A 139 -2.97 -5.39 -20.44
N THR A 140 -2.49 -6.62 -20.13
CA THR A 140 -3.07 -7.87 -20.65
C THR A 140 -3.41 -8.85 -19.53
N GLY A 141 -4.61 -9.44 -19.55
CA GLY A 141 -5.05 -10.38 -18.51
C GLY A 141 -4.33 -11.74 -18.48
N ARG A 142 -3.36 -12.00 -19.39
CA ARG A 142 -2.67 -13.30 -19.48
C ARG A 142 -1.83 -13.61 -18.24
N LYS A 143 -1.18 -12.61 -17.65
CA LYS A 143 -0.32 -12.80 -16.46
C LYS A 143 -1.15 -13.08 -15.22
N ASN A 144 -2.21 -12.29 -14.99
CA ASN A 144 -3.18 -12.53 -13.92
C ASN A 144 -3.81 -13.93 -14.04
N ARG A 145 -4.24 -14.34 -15.25
CA ARG A 145 -4.78 -15.69 -15.49
C ARG A 145 -3.78 -16.80 -15.12
N ARG A 146 -2.50 -16.61 -15.44
CA ARG A 146 -1.44 -17.56 -15.10
C ARG A 146 -1.11 -17.57 -13.60
N ALA A 147 -1.15 -16.40 -12.94
CA ALA A 147 -0.99 -16.27 -11.49
C ALA A 147 -2.12 -17.02 -10.76
N ARG A 148 -3.37 -16.76 -11.16
CA ARG A 148 -4.56 -17.46 -10.66
C ARG A 148 -4.46 -18.97 -10.82
N GLN A 149 -4.19 -19.45 -12.03
CA GLN A 149 -4.04 -20.88 -12.29
C GLN A 149 -2.91 -21.50 -11.43
N TYR A 150 -1.81 -20.77 -11.21
CA TYR A 150 -0.73 -21.25 -10.36
C TYR A 150 -1.16 -21.35 -8.89
N ALA A 151 -1.85 -20.34 -8.38
CA ALA A 151 -2.37 -20.34 -7.01
C ALA A 151 -3.36 -21.50 -6.78
N GLU A 152 -4.35 -21.65 -7.65
CA GLU A 152 -5.36 -22.72 -7.59
C GLU A 152 -4.73 -24.12 -7.62
N VAL A 153 -3.80 -24.38 -8.56
CA VAL A 153 -3.17 -25.71 -8.70
C VAL A 153 -2.28 -26.08 -7.50
N ASN A 154 -1.74 -25.09 -6.78
CA ASN A 154 -0.84 -25.32 -5.65
C ASN A 154 -1.50 -25.02 -4.29
N GLY A 155 -2.80 -24.70 -4.26
CA GLY A 155 -3.55 -24.46 -3.03
C GLY A 155 -3.18 -23.16 -2.29
N TYR A 156 -2.67 -22.14 -2.98
CA TYR A 156 -2.35 -20.86 -2.35
C TYR A 156 -3.56 -19.92 -2.33
N PRO A 157 -3.79 -19.19 -1.22
CA PRO A 157 -4.66 -18.03 -1.18
C PRO A 157 -4.35 -17.03 -2.30
N GLY A 158 -5.40 -16.48 -2.90
CA GLY A 158 -5.30 -15.50 -3.98
C GLY A 158 -5.70 -14.11 -3.50
N VAL A 159 -4.80 -13.14 -3.64
CA VAL A 159 -5.10 -11.72 -3.35
C VAL A 159 -5.08 -10.87 -4.62
N ALA A 160 -5.65 -9.67 -4.51
CA ALA A 160 -5.61 -8.65 -5.53
C ALA A 160 -5.14 -7.32 -4.95
N GLY A 161 -4.33 -6.59 -5.73
CA GLY A 161 -3.78 -5.29 -5.37
C GLY A 161 -3.78 -4.34 -6.56
N SER A 162 -3.98 -3.05 -6.28
CA SER A 162 -4.00 -2.05 -7.34
C SER A 162 -2.62 -1.82 -7.94
N ASP A 163 -1.58 -1.97 -7.12
CA ASP A 163 -0.18 -1.65 -7.42
C ASP A 163 -0.05 -0.17 -7.81
N ALA A 164 -0.87 0.68 -7.17
CA ALA A 164 -1.04 2.07 -7.54
C ALA A 164 0.22 2.89 -7.23
N HIS A 165 0.78 3.58 -8.23
CA HIS A 165 1.87 4.55 -8.06
C HIS A 165 1.39 6.01 -8.17
N LYS A 166 0.07 6.18 -8.29
CA LYS A 166 -0.64 7.45 -8.35
C LYS A 166 -1.93 7.32 -7.57
N VAL A 167 -2.35 8.38 -6.90
CA VAL A 167 -3.50 8.32 -5.99
C VAL A 167 -4.78 7.86 -6.71
N GLY A 168 -5.02 8.31 -7.95
CA GLY A 168 -6.20 7.91 -8.73
C GLY A 168 -6.21 6.44 -9.18
N TYR A 169 -5.15 5.67 -8.89
CA TYR A 169 -5.09 4.24 -9.20
C TYR A 169 -5.42 3.37 -7.98
N VAL A 170 -5.44 3.94 -6.76
CA VAL A 170 -5.78 3.24 -5.52
C VAL A 170 -7.16 2.58 -5.66
N GLY A 171 -7.27 1.31 -5.25
CA GLY A 171 -8.51 0.54 -5.32
C GLY A 171 -8.99 0.17 -6.72
N ARG A 172 -8.16 0.33 -7.76
CA ARG A 172 -8.42 -0.29 -9.09
C ARG A 172 -8.36 -1.82 -9.07
N ALA A 173 -7.86 -2.39 -7.99
CA ALA A 173 -8.10 -3.75 -7.55
C ALA A 173 -7.91 -3.80 -6.05
N TYR A 174 -8.65 -4.67 -5.39
CA TYR A 174 -8.59 -4.89 -3.95
C TYR A 174 -9.01 -6.33 -3.66
N THR A 175 -8.72 -6.80 -2.47
CA THR A 175 -9.12 -8.12 -1.97
C THR A 175 -10.35 -7.97 -1.09
N GLU A 176 -11.34 -8.82 -1.29
CA GLU A 176 -12.46 -8.98 -0.35
C GLU A 176 -12.18 -10.21 0.51
N ILE A 177 -12.37 -10.07 1.81
CA ILE A 177 -12.11 -11.13 2.79
C ILE A 177 -13.38 -11.37 3.57
N GLU A 178 -13.92 -12.58 3.50
CA GLU A 178 -15.10 -12.97 4.25
C GLU A 178 -14.67 -13.61 5.57
N ILE A 179 -14.86 -12.88 6.67
CA ILE A 179 -14.41 -13.31 7.99
C ILE A 179 -15.63 -13.70 8.83
N PRO A 180 -15.79 -14.99 9.19
CA PRO A 180 -16.89 -15.43 10.04
C PRO A 180 -16.71 -14.93 11.47
N GLU A 181 -17.83 -14.67 12.15
CA GLU A 181 -17.89 -14.41 13.60
C GLU A 181 -17.13 -13.16 14.08
N ILE A 182 -16.86 -12.22 13.17
CA ILE A 182 -16.23 -10.92 13.48
C ILE A 182 -17.21 -9.76 13.28
N THR A 183 -17.08 -8.70 14.08
CA THR A 183 -17.78 -7.42 13.89
C THR A 183 -16.80 -6.31 13.53
N ARG A 184 -17.33 -5.18 13.02
CA ARG A 184 -16.49 -4.01 12.70
C ARG A 184 -15.71 -3.47 13.91
N SER A 185 -16.23 -3.62 15.12
CA SER A 185 -15.56 -3.15 16.34
C SER A 185 -14.45 -4.07 16.83
N THR A 186 -14.43 -5.34 16.40
CA THR A 186 -13.41 -6.33 16.76
C THR A 186 -12.43 -6.60 15.61
N LEU A 187 -12.63 -5.97 14.45
CA LEU A 187 -11.75 -6.11 13.30
C LEU A 187 -10.43 -5.39 13.58
N THR A 188 -9.33 -6.13 13.51
CA THR A 188 -7.96 -5.63 13.70
C THR A 188 -7.08 -5.97 12.50
N ALA A 189 -5.89 -5.38 12.44
CA ALA A 189 -4.87 -5.76 11.46
C ALA A 189 -4.56 -7.27 11.54
N ASP A 190 -4.38 -7.82 12.76
CA ASP A 190 -4.04 -9.23 12.95
C ASP A 190 -5.12 -10.17 12.40
N VAL A 191 -6.40 -9.85 12.64
CA VAL A 191 -7.54 -10.61 12.08
C VAL A 191 -7.50 -10.64 10.55
N ILE A 192 -7.14 -9.51 9.92
CA ILE A 192 -6.99 -9.45 8.45
C ILE A 192 -5.79 -10.29 7.99
N LEU A 193 -4.66 -10.23 8.68
CA LEU A 193 -3.47 -11.00 8.35
C LEU A 193 -3.72 -12.50 8.46
N ASP A 194 -4.37 -12.95 9.55
CA ASP A 194 -4.75 -14.35 9.75
C ASP A 194 -5.71 -14.83 8.65
N ALA A 195 -6.72 -14.03 8.32
CA ALA A 195 -7.66 -14.37 7.25
C ALA A 195 -6.99 -14.49 5.87
N ILE A 196 -5.96 -13.69 5.57
CA ILE A 196 -5.16 -13.85 4.34
C ILE A 196 -4.37 -15.17 4.35
N ARG A 197 -3.74 -15.52 5.48
CA ARG A 197 -2.97 -16.78 5.62
C ARG A 197 -3.85 -18.02 5.47
N GLU A 198 -5.02 -17.99 6.08
CA GLU A 198 -5.97 -19.10 6.08
C GLU A 198 -6.73 -19.26 4.75
N GLY A 199 -6.66 -18.24 3.88
CA GLY A 199 -7.26 -18.29 2.56
C GLY A 199 -8.73 -17.89 2.50
N ALA A 200 -9.21 -17.09 3.45
CA ALA A 200 -10.57 -16.54 3.49
C ALA A 200 -10.81 -15.42 2.46
N THR A 201 -10.28 -15.54 1.24
CA THR A 201 -10.16 -14.43 0.28
C THR A 201 -10.99 -14.67 -0.99
N GLN A 202 -11.86 -13.72 -1.31
CA GLN A 202 -12.45 -13.57 -2.64
C GLN A 202 -11.71 -12.50 -3.44
N VAL A 203 -11.40 -12.82 -4.69
CA VAL A 203 -10.60 -11.96 -5.57
C VAL A 203 -11.56 -11.07 -6.37
N GLU A 204 -11.81 -9.86 -5.88
CA GLU A 204 -12.59 -8.87 -6.64
C GLU A 204 -11.68 -7.91 -7.43
N GLY A 205 -11.28 -8.35 -8.62
CA GLY A 205 -10.60 -7.49 -9.59
C GLY A 205 -11.57 -6.54 -10.29
N ARG A 206 -12.09 -5.52 -9.60
CA ARG A 206 -12.91 -4.48 -10.24
C ARG A 206 -12.02 -3.58 -11.10
N ARG A 207 -12.10 -3.69 -12.43
CA ARG A 207 -11.83 -2.50 -13.25
C ARG A 207 -12.93 -1.52 -12.88
N THR A 208 -12.62 -0.57 -12.00
CA THR A 208 -13.57 0.46 -11.54
C THR A 208 -14.29 0.98 -12.78
N PRO A 209 -15.65 0.97 -12.83
CA PRO A 209 -16.39 1.38 -14.00
C PRO A 209 -15.86 2.71 -14.52
N ILE A 210 -15.73 2.91 -15.84
CA ILE A 210 -15.06 4.10 -16.38
C ILE A 210 -15.60 5.40 -15.77
N SER A 211 -16.92 5.47 -15.53
CA SER A 211 -17.57 6.60 -14.86
C SER A 211 -17.10 6.81 -13.42
N THR A 212 -17.04 5.74 -12.62
CA THR A 212 -16.54 5.75 -11.25
C THR A 212 -15.04 6.04 -11.22
N SER A 213 -14.25 5.45 -12.13
CA SER A 213 -12.82 5.72 -12.29
C SER A 213 -12.57 7.18 -12.63
N THR A 214 -13.31 7.77 -13.58
CA THR A 214 -13.23 9.19 -13.91
C THR A 214 -13.59 10.06 -12.71
N ARG A 215 -14.61 9.71 -11.93
CA ARG A 215 -14.93 10.42 -10.69
C ARG A 215 -13.81 10.30 -9.65
N HIS A 216 -13.21 9.12 -9.47
CA HIS A 216 -12.05 8.93 -8.60
C HIS A 216 -10.85 9.75 -9.06
N TYR A 217 -10.57 9.82 -10.37
CA TYR A 217 -9.51 10.68 -10.91
C TYR A 217 -9.80 12.17 -10.70
N LEU A 218 -11.05 12.60 -10.89
CA LEU A 218 -11.45 13.99 -10.68
C LEU A 218 -11.34 14.36 -9.20
N ASN A 219 -11.87 13.53 -8.30
CA ASN A 219 -11.73 13.70 -6.86
C ASN A 219 -10.27 13.71 -6.45
N ALA A 220 -9.47 12.73 -6.89
CA ALA A 220 -8.03 12.68 -6.67
C ALA A 220 -7.34 14.00 -7.09
N GLY A 221 -7.72 14.58 -8.23
CA GLY A 221 -7.24 15.87 -8.67
C GLY A 221 -7.62 17.02 -7.73
N ILE A 222 -8.83 17.00 -7.17
CA ILE A 222 -9.32 17.96 -6.18
C ILE A 222 -8.54 17.81 -4.86
N HIS A 223 -8.42 16.60 -4.30
CA HIS A 223 -7.65 16.35 -3.07
C HIS A 223 -6.20 16.76 -3.23
N LYS A 224 -5.59 16.37 -4.36
CA LYS A 224 -4.21 16.75 -4.67
C LYS A 224 -4.06 18.27 -4.71
N SER A 225 -4.96 18.97 -5.41
CA SER A 225 -4.94 20.44 -5.48
C SER A 225 -5.12 21.08 -4.10
N GLY A 226 -6.08 20.58 -3.30
CA GLY A 226 -6.35 21.06 -1.94
C GLY A 226 -5.20 20.81 -0.98
N PHE A 227 -4.60 19.62 -1.01
CA PHE A 227 -3.44 19.24 -0.20
C PHE A 227 -2.25 20.15 -0.50
N TYR A 228 -1.92 20.33 -1.79
CA TYR A 228 -0.81 21.20 -2.18
C TYR A 228 -1.08 22.68 -1.91
N ALA A 229 -2.33 23.15 -2.05
CA ALA A 229 -2.72 24.51 -1.66
C ALA A 229 -2.55 24.73 -0.15
N LYS A 230 -3.04 23.80 0.69
CA LYS A 230 -2.89 23.84 2.15
C LYS A 230 -1.42 23.79 2.58
N ARG A 231 -0.63 22.91 1.96
CA ARG A 231 0.83 22.81 2.21
C ARG A 231 1.57 24.07 1.77
N GLY A 232 1.18 24.66 0.63
CA GLY A 232 1.69 25.93 0.14
C GLY A 232 1.37 27.09 1.11
N ALA A 233 0.13 27.18 1.58
CA ALA A 233 -0.29 28.16 2.58
C ALA A 233 0.47 28.02 3.91
N LEU A 234 0.66 26.79 4.40
CA LEU A 234 1.44 26.51 5.60
C LEU A 234 2.91 26.90 5.43
N ARG A 235 3.53 26.58 4.29
CA ARG A 235 4.92 26.98 3.99
C ARG A 235 5.05 28.50 3.84
N GLY A 236 4.11 29.15 3.16
CA GLY A 236 4.06 30.60 3.01
C GLY A 236 3.90 31.32 4.35
N GLY A 237 3.00 30.84 5.21
CA GLY A 237 2.82 31.37 6.56
C GLY A 237 4.04 31.15 7.46
N ALA A 238 4.70 29.99 7.35
CA ALA A 238 5.96 29.73 8.05
C ALA A 238 7.07 30.68 7.57
N LEU A 239 7.28 30.81 6.26
CA LEU A 239 8.26 31.74 5.67
C LEU A 239 7.99 33.19 6.05
N ALA A 240 6.72 33.64 6.05
CA ALA A 240 6.33 34.97 6.48
C ALA A 240 6.67 35.20 7.96
N LYS A 241 6.39 34.22 8.82
CA LYS A 241 6.73 34.28 10.25
C LYS A 241 8.25 34.33 10.48
N THR A 242 9.03 33.52 9.77
CA THR A 242 10.50 33.56 9.85
C THR A 242 11.06 34.88 9.33
N GLY A 243 10.49 35.42 8.24
CA GLY A 243 10.84 36.73 7.68
C GLY A 243 10.55 37.87 8.65
N MET A 244 9.39 37.86 9.34
CA MET A 244 9.06 38.84 10.37
C MET A 244 10.01 38.75 11.58
N ILE A 245 10.36 37.54 12.03
CA ILE A 245 11.32 37.35 13.12
C ILE A 245 12.71 37.83 12.71
N GLY A 246 13.15 37.54 11.48
CA GLY A 246 14.43 38.01 10.93
C GLY A 246 14.50 39.53 10.81
N ALA A 247 13.44 40.16 10.30
CA ALA A 247 13.34 41.61 10.20
C ALA A 247 13.30 42.29 11.58
N GLY A 248 12.55 41.73 12.54
CA GLY A 248 12.52 42.23 13.91
C GLY A 248 13.88 42.12 14.62
N ARG A 249 14.64 41.05 14.35
CA ARG A 249 16.00 40.88 14.87
C ARG A 249 17.00 41.84 14.24
N LEU A 250 16.86 42.14 12.94
CA LEU A 250 17.67 43.15 12.25
C LEU A 250 17.41 44.56 12.81
N LEU A 251 16.14 44.91 13.07
CA LEU A 251 15.76 46.18 13.69
C LEU A 251 16.32 46.31 15.12
N TYR A 252 16.44 45.20 15.86
CA TYR A 252 17.05 45.18 17.20
C TYR A 252 18.56 45.45 17.19
N TYR A 253 19.27 45.11 16.10
CA TYR A 253 20.71 45.36 15.95
C TYR A 253 21.05 46.72 15.32
N VAL A 254 20.06 47.43 14.75
CA VAL A 254 20.25 48.69 14.02
C VAL A 254 19.63 49.89 14.77
N SER A 255 19.11 49.69 15.99
CA SER A 255 18.62 50.79 16.84
C SER A 255 19.79 51.53 17.51
N PRO A 256 20.01 52.84 17.24
CA PRO A 256 21.13 53.61 17.78
C PRO A 256 20.80 54.24 19.15
N PHE A 257 20.26 53.45 20.08
CA PHE A 257 20.09 53.86 21.49
C PHE A 257 20.45 52.70 22.43
N SER A 258 21.73 52.60 22.75
CA SER A 258 22.33 52.00 23.95
C SER A 258 23.64 52.71 24.20
#